data_AF-A0A438K0X4-F1
#
_entry.id   AF-A0A438K0X4-F1
#
_cell.length_a   1.000
_cell.length_b   1.000
_cell.length_c   1.000
_cell.angle_alpha   90.00
_cell.angle_beta   90.00
_cell.angle_gamma   90.00
#
_symmetry.space_group_name_H-M   'P 1'
#
loop_
_entity.id
_entity.type
_entity.pdbx_description
1 polymer ?
#
loop_
_entity_poly.entity_id
_entity_poly.type
_entity_poly.pdbx_seq_one_letter_code
_entity_poly.pdbx_strand_id
1 'polypeptide(L)'
;MVRATKGKRNTMNQKKARAHQKPIEGHPPEWVININKCIKVGPQYDCGKWWTIYRVPRNLREVHKNAFVPKIISIGPFHYGDPGLRFMEEHKVRYLLRLLGSRTPEKGGQAEELMSQVHHATLLEDLEEAMRELEQKTRRRYSEAFDIDSNDFVQMMVIDGCFVLELLRLYHKFEKETESLQKVRSRKLLVPCNWKPRWLTQLASP
;
A
#
# COMPACT_ATOMS: atom_id res chain seq x y z
N MET A 1 -65.27 -29.09 74.92
CA MET A 1 -65.09 -27.80 75.61
C MET A 1 -63.61 -27.48 75.52
N VAL A 2 -63.11 -26.43 74.85
CA VAL A 2 -63.44 -25.01 75.02
C VAL A 2 -63.35 -24.27 73.67
N ARG A 3 -64.20 -23.24 73.60
CA ARG A 3 -64.57 -22.28 72.56
C ARG A 3 -63.49 -21.74 71.62
N ALA A 4 -63.93 -21.58 70.37
CA ALA A 4 -63.41 -20.67 69.38
C ALA A 4 -63.70 -19.20 69.74
N THR A 5 -62.79 -18.29 69.36
CA THR A 5 -63.10 -16.88 69.11
C THR A 5 -62.47 -16.46 67.79
N LYS A 6 -63.34 -16.14 66.82
CA LYS A 6 -63.02 -15.45 65.57
C LYS A 6 -62.68 -13.99 65.86
N GLY A 7 -61.55 -13.51 65.37
CA GLY A 7 -61.27 -12.09 65.13
C GLY A 7 -60.98 -11.88 63.65
N LYS A 8 -61.77 -11.04 62.98
CA LYS A 8 -61.74 -10.78 61.53
C LYS A 8 -61.36 -9.32 61.30
N ARG A 9 -60.59 -9.06 60.22
CA ARG A 9 -60.23 -7.76 59.60
C ARG A 9 -59.06 -7.03 60.30
N ASN A 10 -58.02 -6.56 59.60
CA ASN A 10 -58.08 -5.67 58.44
C ASN A 10 -56.83 -5.75 57.53
N THR A 11 -57.07 -5.57 56.23
CA THR A 11 -56.12 -5.35 55.14
C THR A 11 -55.52 -3.95 55.22
N MET A 12 -54.19 -3.81 55.24
CA MET A 12 -53.54 -2.56 54.82
C MET A 12 -52.14 -2.82 54.25
N ASN A 13 -52.11 -3.00 52.93
CA ASN A 13 -51.17 -2.40 52.00
C ASN A 13 -49.86 -1.84 52.63
N GLN A 14 -48.85 -2.68 52.81
CA GLN A 14 -47.47 -2.20 52.81
C GLN A 14 -47.00 -2.12 51.36
N LYS A 15 -47.40 -1.04 50.69
CA LYS A 15 -46.65 -0.51 49.54
C LYS A 15 -45.27 -0.15 50.08
N LYS A 16 -44.29 -1.06 49.95
CA LYS A 16 -42.88 -0.70 50.09
C LYS A 16 -42.61 0.41 49.07
N ALA A 17 -42.47 1.64 49.57
CA ALA A 17 -41.99 2.76 48.82
C ALA A 17 -40.67 2.33 48.17
N ARG A 18 -40.68 2.10 46.85
CA ARG A 18 -39.46 2.16 46.06
C ARG A 18 -38.98 3.60 46.17
N ALA A 19 -38.11 3.82 47.15
CA ALA A 19 -37.29 5.00 47.21
C ALA A 19 -36.69 5.16 45.82
N HIS A 20 -37.05 6.24 45.15
CA HIS A 20 -36.34 6.65 43.95
C HIS A 20 -34.93 6.97 44.40
N GLN A 21 -34.04 5.97 44.31
CA GLN A 21 -32.62 6.23 44.23
C GLN A 21 -32.45 7.14 43.02
N LYS A 22 -32.26 8.44 43.28
CA LYS A 22 -31.68 9.33 42.28
C LYS A 22 -30.39 8.64 41.80
N PRO A 23 -30.20 8.40 40.50
CA PRO A 23 -28.96 7.82 40.03
C PRO A 23 -27.83 8.70 40.53
N ILE A 24 -26.86 8.07 41.19
CA ILE A 24 -25.54 8.61 41.46
C ILE A 24 -25.10 9.31 40.17
N GLU A 25 -24.62 10.55 40.26
CA GLU A 25 -24.01 11.29 39.15
C GLU A 25 -22.77 10.51 38.68
N GLY A 26 -23.03 9.46 37.92
CA GLY A 26 -22.07 8.57 37.35
C GLY A 26 -21.58 9.20 36.06
N HIS A 27 -20.26 9.23 35.92
CA HIS A 27 -19.59 9.54 34.67
C HIS A 27 -20.35 8.87 33.51
N PRO A 28 -20.67 9.61 32.42
CA PRO A 28 -21.46 9.06 31.33
C PRO A 28 -20.84 7.75 30.81
N PRO A 29 -21.64 6.77 30.39
CA PRO A 29 -21.14 5.58 29.75
C PRO A 29 -20.22 5.94 28.58
N GLU A 30 -19.18 5.14 28.34
CA GLU A 30 -18.13 5.45 27.37
C GLU A 30 -18.66 5.69 25.94
N TRP A 31 -19.72 4.97 25.54
CA TRP A 31 -20.38 5.20 24.27
C TRP A 31 -21.02 6.60 24.17
N VAL A 32 -21.56 7.14 25.26
CA VAL A 32 -22.11 8.50 25.34
C VAL A 32 -20.99 9.53 25.21
N ILE A 33 -19.84 9.29 25.83
CA ILE A 33 -18.66 10.16 25.74
C ILE A 33 -18.14 10.16 24.31
N ASN A 34 -18.05 9.00 23.68
CA ASN A 34 -17.60 8.86 22.31
C ASN A 34 -18.54 9.57 21.33
N ILE A 35 -19.85 9.41 21.47
CA ILE A 35 -20.83 10.11 20.63
C ILE A 35 -20.81 11.62 20.90
N ASN A 36 -20.77 12.06 22.16
CA ASN A 36 -20.68 13.48 22.49
C ASN A 36 -19.39 14.13 21.97
N LYS A 37 -18.29 13.37 21.94
CA LYS A 37 -17.05 13.77 21.29
C LYS A 37 -17.25 13.90 19.78
N CYS A 38 -17.90 12.93 19.12
CA CYS A 38 -18.25 13.03 17.70
C CYS A 38 -19.19 14.20 17.39
N ILE A 39 -20.17 14.50 18.24
CA ILE A 39 -21.09 15.63 18.08
C ILE A 39 -20.35 16.96 18.22
N LYS A 40 -19.49 17.11 19.24
CA LYS A 40 -18.70 18.33 19.47
C LYS A 40 -17.69 18.61 18.36
N VAL A 41 -17.12 17.55 17.80
CA VAL A 41 -16.17 17.64 16.67
C VAL A 41 -16.92 17.83 15.34
N GLY A 42 -18.25 17.71 15.34
CA GLY A 42 -19.06 17.60 14.14
C GLY A 42 -18.88 16.22 13.48
N PRO A 43 -19.82 15.78 12.63
CA PRO A 43 -19.56 14.58 11.86
C PRO A 43 -18.33 14.84 11.00
N GLN A 44 -17.26 14.05 11.23
CA GLN A 44 -16.18 13.94 10.26
C GLN A 44 -16.70 13.15 9.04
N TYR A 45 -17.77 13.60 8.40
CA TYR A 45 -18.13 13.18 7.05
C TYR A 45 -17.11 13.83 6.13
N ASP A 46 -15.94 13.22 5.98
CA ASP A 46 -14.95 13.37 4.90
C ASP A 46 -14.54 14.80 4.45
N CYS A 47 -15.01 15.88 5.07
CA CYS A 47 -14.82 17.26 4.64
C CYS A 47 -13.46 17.85 5.08
N GLY A 48 -12.51 16.98 5.41
CA GLY A 48 -11.15 17.35 5.80
C GLY A 48 -10.14 16.20 5.88
N LYS A 49 -10.57 14.94 5.66
CA LYS A 49 -9.68 13.78 5.50
C LYS A 49 -9.73 13.31 4.06
N TRP A 50 -8.64 13.50 3.32
CA TRP A 50 -8.55 13.08 1.92
C TRP A 50 -7.85 11.73 1.86
N TRP A 51 -8.59 10.68 2.19
CA TRP A 51 -8.17 9.34 1.80
C TRP A 51 -8.13 9.30 0.27
N THR A 52 -7.03 8.83 -0.30
CA THR A 52 -6.88 8.69 -1.76
C THR A 52 -6.63 7.23 -2.16
N ILE A 53 -6.38 6.35 -1.19
CA ILE A 53 -6.11 4.93 -1.39
C ILE A 53 -7.12 4.14 -0.57
N TYR A 54 -8.02 3.44 -1.25
CA TYR A 54 -9.12 2.72 -0.61
C TYR A 54 -8.86 1.22 -0.58
N ARG A 55 -9.16 0.59 0.55
CA ARG A 55 -9.29 -0.87 0.56
C ARG A 55 -10.55 -1.22 -0.20
N VAL A 56 -10.47 -2.25 -1.04
CA VAL A 56 -11.64 -2.71 -1.79
C VAL A 56 -12.76 -3.13 -0.82
N PRO A 57 -13.99 -2.60 -0.99
CA PRO A 57 -15.13 -2.99 -0.17
C PRO A 57 -15.35 -4.51 -0.09
N ARG A 58 -15.80 -4.99 1.07
CA ARG A 58 -15.89 -6.43 1.38
C ARG A 58 -16.85 -7.16 0.44
N ASN A 59 -18.00 -6.55 0.15
CA ASN A 59 -18.98 -7.06 -0.80
C ASN A 59 -18.39 -7.30 -2.20
N LEU A 60 -17.53 -6.39 -2.71
CA LEU A 60 -16.87 -6.58 -4.01
C LEU A 60 -15.83 -7.70 -3.97
N ARG A 61 -15.06 -7.78 -2.88
CA ARG A 61 -14.08 -8.86 -2.67
C ARG A 61 -14.74 -10.23 -2.57
N GLU A 62 -15.92 -10.33 -1.98
CA GLU A 62 -16.60 -11.62 -1.83
C GLU A 62 -17.15 -12.17 -3.15
N VAL A 63 -17.61 -11.29 -4.05
CA VAL A 63 -18.07 -11.68 -5.39
C VAL A 63 -16.91 -12.20 -6.26
N HIS A 64 -15.76 -11.52 -6.24
CA HIS A 64 -14.59 -11.90 -7.04
C HIS A 64 -13.28 -11.82 -6.24
N LYS A 65 -13.10 -12.75 -5.29
CA LYS A 65 -11.92 -12.78 -4.40
C LYS A 65 -10.59 -12.68 -5.15
N ASN A 66 -10.46 -13.42 -6.25
CA ASN A 66 -9.23 -13.52 -7.03
C ASN A 66 -8.88 -12.28 -7.85
N ALA A 67 -9.80 -11.32 -8.00
CA ALA A 67 -9.57 -10.09 -8.76
C ALA A 67 -8.91 -8.98 -7.91
N PHE A 68 -9.09 -9.04 -6.59
CA PHE A 68 -8.70 -7.96 -5.67
C PHE A 68 -7.62 -8.37 -4.67
N VAL A 69 -7.28 -9.67 -4.60
CA VAL A 69 -6.14 -10.16 -3.83
C VAL A 69 -4.92 -10.21 -4.75
N PRO A 70 -3.83 -9.50 -4.44
CA PRO A 70 -2.59 -9.61 -5.18
C PRO A 70 -2.08 -11.05 -5.18
N LYS A 71 -1.55 -11.50 -6.31
CA LYS A 71 -1.04 -12.87 -6.48
C LYS A 71 0.47 -12.98 -6.54
N ILE A 72 1.13 -11.86 -6.81
CA ILE A 72 2.56 -11.81 -7.12
C ILE A 72 3.24 -10.88 -6.14
N ILE A 73 2.79 -9.63 -6.08
CA ILE A 73 3.47 -8.57 -5.34
C ILE A 73 2.49 -7.79 -4.46
N SER A 74 2.92 -7.50 -3.23
CA SER A 74 2.27 -6.52 -2.37
C SER A 74 2.87 -5.14 -2.61
N ILE A 75 2.01 -4.13 -2.75
CA ILE A 75 2.39 -2.71 -2.74
C ILE A 75 1.56 -2.02 -1.66
N GLY A 76 2.24 -1.50 -0.65
CA GLY A 76 1.67 -0.81 0.49
C GLY A 76 1.11 -1.72 1.58
N PRO A 77 0.44 -1.12 2.57
CA PRO A 77 0.12 -1.74 3.86
C PRO A 77 -1.02 -2.77 3.79
N PHE A 78 -1.89 -2.71 2.78
CA PHE A 78 -3.10 -3.52 2.76
C PHE A 78 -2.87 -5.03 2.59
N HIS A 79 -1.70 -5.40 2.06
CA HIS A 79 -1.25 -6.77 1.86
C HIS A 79 0.16 -7.01 2.44
N TYR A 80 0.60 -6.13 3.34
CA TYR A 80 1.90 -6.24 4.00
C TYR A 80 1.97 -7.51 4.85
N GLY A 81 3.11 -8.20 4.79
CA GLY A 81 3.36 -9.43 5.56
C GLY A 81 2.62 -10.68 5.06
N ASP A 82 1.93 -10.63 3.91
CA ASP A 82 1.28 -11.81 3.34
C ASP A 82 2.32 -12.89 2.98
N PRO A 83 2.27 -14.09 3.60
CA PRO A 83 3.22 -15.16 3.32
C PRO A 83 3.25 -15.58 1.85
N GLY A 84 2.12 -15.48 1.14
CA GLY A 84 2.01 -15.81 -0.28
C GLY A 84 2.73 -14.82 -1.20
N LEU A 85 3.08 -13.63 -0.71
CA LEU A 85 3.71 -12.55 -1.48
C LEU A 85 5.19 -12.34 -1.12
N ARG A 86 5.69 -13.04 -0.09
CA ARG A 86 7.06 -12.89 0.43
C ARG A 86 8.14 -13.07 -0.63
N PHE A 87 7.92 -13.95 -1.61
CA PHE A 87 8.87 -14.17 -2.71
C PHE A 87 9.23 -12.87 -3.44
N MET A 88 8.26 -11.97 -3.64
CA MET A 88 8.51 -10.72 -4.35
C MET A 88 9.15 -9.64 -3.49
N GLU A 89 9.12 -9.76 -2.15
CA GLU A 89 9.79 -8.81 -1.25
C GLU A 89 11.30 -8.76 -1.50
N GLU A 90 11.94 -9.92 -1.69
CA GLU A 90 13.36 -9.98 -2.06
C GLU A 90 13.64 -9.32 -3.41
N HIS A 91 12.73 -9.50 -4.38
CA HIS A 91 12.87 -8.87 -5.69
C HIS A 91 12.74 -7.35 -5.60
N LYS A 92 11.87 -6.81 -4.75
CA LYS A 92 11.78 -5.36 -4.51
C LYS A 92 13.10 -4.79 -3.99
N VAL A 93 13.76 -5.48 -3.06
CA VAL A 93 15.10 -5.09 -2.57
C VAL A 93 16.13 -5.09 -3.70
N ARG A 94 16.11 -6.07 -4.61
CA ARG A 94 17.01 -6.08 -5.79
C ARG A 94 16.78 -4.86 -6.70
N TYR A 95 15.53 -4.42 -6.86
CA TYR A 95 15.19 -3.22 -7.63
C TYR A 95 15.69 -1.95 -6.94
N LEU A 96 15.55 -1.85 -5.61
CA LEU A 96 16.14 -0.77 -4.83
C LEU A 96 17.65 -0.70 -5.03
N LEU A 97 18.38 -1.81 -4.86
CA LEU A 97 19.84 -1.83 -5.04
C LEU A 97 20.24 -1.41 -6.46
N ARG A 98 19.50 -1.88 -7.46
CA ARG A 98 19.71 -1.49 -8.86
C ARG A 98 19.46 0.00 -9.09
N LEU A 99 18.42 0.57 -8.48
CA LEU A 99 18.09 1.99 -8.55
C LEU A 99 19.20 2.85 -7.93
N LEU A 100 19.73 2.41 -6.78
CA LEU A 100 20.82 3.09 -6.06
C LEU A 100 22.15 3.08 -6.81
N GLY A 101 22.30 2.27 -7.85
CA GLY A 101 23.47 2.28 -8.72
C GLY A 101 24.36 1.06 -8.61
N SER A 102 23.96 0.01 -7.87
CA SER A 102 24.64 -1.28 -7.88
C SER A 102 24.55 -1.92 -9.28
N ARG A 103 25.49 -1.60 -10.15
CA ARG A 103 25.75 -2.35 -11.38
C ARG A 103 26.61 -3.55 -11.05
N THR A 104 26.42 -4.64 -11.81
CA THR A 104 27.32 -5.80 -11.75
C THR A 104 28.76 -5.35 -11.96
N PRO A 105 29.71 -5.88 -11.17
CA PRO A 105 31.10 -5.44 -11.15
C PRO A 105 31.80 -5.95 -12.40
N GLU A 106 31.65 -5.24 -13.50
CA GLU A 106 32.36 -5.61 -14.72
C GLU A 106 33.77 -4.98 -14.73
N LYS A 107 34.00 -3.80 -14.12
CA LYS A 107 35.28 -3.04 -14.27
C LYS A 107 35.63 -2.03 -13.15
N GLY A 108 35.32 -2.27 -11.87
CA GLY A 108 35.62 -1.33 -10.78
C GLY A 108 36.79 -1.77 -9.89
N GLY A 109 37.65 -0.83 -9.46
CA GLY A 109 38.67 -1.08 -8.43
C GLY A 109 38.11 -1.03 -7.00
N GLN A 110 38.80 -1.61 -6.01
CA GLN A 110 38.33 -1.70 -4.61
C GLN A 110 37.92 -0.34 -3.98
N ALA A 111 38.59 0.75 -4.35
CA ALA A 111 38.27 2.10 -3.85
C ALA A 111 36.96 2.66 -4.46
N GLU A 112 36.65 2.32 -5.71
CA GLU A 112 35.42 2.74 -6.39
C GLU A 112 34.20 1.99 -5.81
N GLU A 113 34.39 0.71 -5.48
CA GLU A 113 33.39 -0.11 -4.82
C GLU A 113 33.06 0.41 -3.41
N LEU A 114 34.07 0.76 -2.60
CA LEU A 114 33.85 1.31 -1.27
C LEU A 114 33.14 2.68 -1.32
N MET A 115 33.53 3.55 -2.24
CA MET A 115 32.90 4.86 -2.42
C MET A 115 31.43 4.73 -2.87
N SER A 116 31.16 3.77 -3.76
CA SER A 116 29.79 3.45 -4.20
C SER A 116 28.95 2.90 -3.05
N GLN A 117 29.49 2.01 -2.21
CA GLN A 117 28.77 1.48 -1.04
C GLN A 117 28.42 2.58 -0.03
N VAL A 118 29.36 3.46 0.29
CA VAL A 118 29.12 4.60 1.19
C VAL A 118 28.03 5.51 0.61
N HIS A 119 28.12 5.86 -0.67
CA HIS A 119 27.11 6.69 -1.33
C HIS A 119 25.72 6.04 -1.32
N HIS A 120 25.62 4.72 -1.53
CA HIS A 120 24.34 4.00 -1.48
C HIS A 120 23.75 3.99 -0.07
N ALA A 121 24.58 3.84 0.97
CA ALA A 121 24.14 3.88 2.36
C ALA A 121 23.56 5.27 2.70
N THR A 122 24.26 6.35 2.34
CA THR A 122 23.77 7.72 2.55
C THR A 122 22.45 7.97 1.82
N LEU A 123 22.31 7.53 0.56
CA LEU A 123 21.04 7.67 -0.16
C LEU A 123 19.89 6.90 0.49
N LEU A 124 20.17 5.71 1.06
CA LEU A 124 19.15 4.93 1.75
C LEU A 124 18.71 5.62 3.04
N GLU A 125 19.64 6.19 3.80
CA GLU A 125 19.36 7.02 4.98
C GLU A 125 18.52 8.25 4.60
N ASP A 126 18.87 8.95 3.52
CA ASP A 126 18.09 10.10 3.04
C ASP A 126 16.66 9.71 2.64
N LEU A 127 16.48 8.56 1.98
CA LEU A 127 15.15 8.04 1.62
C LEU A 127 14.32 7.65 2.85
N GLU A 128 14.97 7.03 3.83
CA GLU A 128 14.35 6.64 5.09
C GLU A 128 13.88 7.85 5.88
N GLU A 129 14.74 8.86 6.07
CA GLU A 129 14.40 10.10 6.78
C GLU A 129 13.29 10.86 6.05
N ALA A 130 13.39 11.03 4.73
CA ALA A 130 12.34 11.70 3.95
C ALA A 130 10.99 10.98 4.05
N MET A 131 10.98 9.64 4.06
CA MET A 131 9.75 8.87 4.21
C MET A 131 9.23 8.94 5.66
N ARG A 132 10.11 8.99 6.66
CA ARG A 132 9.76 9.17 8.07
C ARG A 132 9.05 10.49 8.31
N GLU A 133 9.54 11.59 7.72
CA GLU A 133 8.85 12.89 7.76
C GLU A 133 7.44 12.85 7.14
N LEU A 134 7.26 12.03 6.10
CA LEU A 134 6.01 11.90 5.37
C LEU A 134 5.06 10.83 5.95
N GLU A 135 5.50 10.02 6.90
CA GLU A 135 4.78 8.83 7.38
C GLU A 135 3.33 9.15 7.75
N GLN A 136 3.12 10.09 8.68
CA GLN A 136 1.77 10.38 9.19
C GLN A 136 0.85 10.89 8.09
N LYS A 137 1.38 11.69 7.16
CA LYS A 137 0.62 12.20 6.02
C LYS A 137 0.22 11.07 5.08
N THR A 138 1.13 10.12 4.84
CA THR A 138 0.91 8.96 3.98
C THR A 138 -0.09 7.98 4.60
N ARG A 139 0.02 7.68 5.90
CA ARG A 139 -0.97 6.83 6.62
C ARG A 139 -2.39 7.40 6.50
N ARG A 140 -2.54 8.73 6.60
CA ARG A 140 -3.83 9.42 6.42
C ARG A 140 -4.40 9.37 5.00
N ARG A 141 -3.67 8.82 4.01
CA ARG A 141 -4.17 8.61 2.65
C ARG A 141 -4.84 7.26 2.45
N TYR A 142 -4.63 6.29 3.35
CA TYR A 142 -5.23 4.96 3.28
C TYR A 142 -6.54 4.89 4.03
N SER A 143 -7.65 4.54 3.39
CA SER A 143 -9.02 4.57 3.95
C SER A 143 -9.22 3.81 5.27
N GLU A 144 -8.29 2.94 5.64
CA GLU A 144 -8.33 2.12 6.85
C GLU A 144 -6.98 2.21 7.58
N ALA A 145 -7.03 2.21 8.90
CA ALA A 145 -5.84 2.04 9.72
C ALA A 145 -5.34 0.59 9.64
N PHE A 146 -4.04 0.41 9.89
CA PHE A 146 -3.37 -0.88 9.89
C PHE A 146 -2.38 -0.91 11.06
N ASP A 147 -2.19 -2.11 11.60
CA ASP A 147 -1.31 -2.37 12.74
C ASP A 147 0.09 -2.71 12.23
N ILE A 148 0.80 -1.67 11.78
CA ILE A 148 2.20 -1.73 11.35
C ILE A 148 2.90 -0.61 12.09
N ASP A 149 4.00 -0.92 12.78
CA ASP A 149 4.77 0.10 13.48
C ASP A 149 5.43 1.08 12.50
N SER A 150 6.00 2.14 13.04
CA SER A 150 6.57 3.23 12.24
C SER A 150 7.74 2.77 11.38
N ASN A 151 8.64 1.95 11.92
CA ASN A 151 9.85 1.53 11.21
C ASN A 151 9.48 0.59 10.07
N ASP A 152 8.64 -0.41 10.35
CA ASP A 152 8.19 -1.37 9.33
C ASP A 152 7.41 -0.66 8.22
N PHE A 153 6.59 0.34 8.56
CA PHE A 153 5.86 1.12 7.56
C PHE A 153 6.78 1.98 6.69
N VAL A 154 7.74 2.68 7.29
CA VAL A 154 8.71 3.50 6.55
C VAL A 154 9.54 2.61 5.62
N GLN A 155 10.07 1.50 6.13
CA GLN A 155 10.82 0.53 5.34
C GLN A 155 9.99 0.01 4.16
N MET A 156 8.75 -0.41 4.41
CA MET A 156 7.83 -0.88 3.36
C MET A 156 7.63 0.20 2.29
N MET A 157 7.35 1.44 2.67
CA MET A 157 7.09 2.52 1.72
C MET A 157 8.33 2.87 0.88
N VAL A 158 9.53 2.86 1.46
CA VAL A 158 10.80 3.09 0.73
C VAL A 158 11.04 1.97 -0.30
N ILE A 159 10.93 0.71 0.13
CA ILE A 159 11.14 -0.46 -0.74
C ILE A 159 10.13 -0.48 -1.88
N ASP A 160 8.84 -0.28 -1.57
CA ASP A 160 7.77 -0.31 -2.57
C ASP A 160 7.86 0.87 -3.54
N GLY A 161 8.16 2.07 -3.04
CA GLY A 161 8.36 3.26 -3.85
C GLY A 161 9.52 3.10 -4.83
N CYS A 162 10.67 2.62 -4.35
CA CYS A 162 11.84 2.39 -5.19
C CYS A 162 11.60 1.27 -6.22
N PHE A 163 10.88 0.21 -5.84
CA PHE A 163 10.47 -0.83 -6.77
C PHE A 163 9.63 -0.27 -7.92
N VAL A 164 8.58 0.51 -7.62
CA VAL A 164 7.71 1.09 -8.65
C VAL A 164 8.50 2.04 -9.55
N LEU A 165 9.35 2.90 -8.98
CA LEU A 165 10.17 3.84 -9.74
C LEU A 165 11.14 3.14 -10.69
N GLU A 166 11.89 2.14 -10.23
CA GLU A 166 12.81 1.38 -11.09
C GLU A 166 12.06 0.54 -12.13
N LEU A 167 10.92 -0.05 -11.77
CA LEU A 167 10.08 -0.79 -12.72
C LEU A 167 9.63 0.12 -13.88
N LEU A 168 9.13 1.32 -13.58
CA LEU A 168 8.72 2.30 -14.59
C LEU A 168 9.92 2.77 -15.44
N ARG A 169 11.07 3.00 -14.82
CA ARG A 169 12.31 3.37 -15.53
C ARG A 169 12.76 2.29 -16.50
N LEU A 170 12.70 1.01 -16.09
CA LEU A 170 13.05 -0.12 -16.95
C LEU A 170 12.07 -0.31 -18.09
N TYR A 171 10.77 -0.16 -17.81
CA TYR A 171 9.72 -0.23 -18.81
C TYR A 171 9.92 0.85 -19.89
N HIS A 172 10.15 2.11 -19.50
CA HIS A 172 10.41 3.20 -20.43
C HIS A 172 11.72 3.01 -21.23
N LYS A 173 12.77 2.45 -20.61
CA LYS A 173 14.00 2.10 -21.33
C LYS A 173 13.74 1.03 -22.40
N PHE A 174 12.98 0.00 -22.04
CA PHE A 174 12.59 -1.08 -22.94
C PHE A 174 11.79 -0.56 -24.14
N GLU A 175 10.79 0.31 -23.92
CA GLU A 175 10.01 0.92 -25.02
C GLU A 175 10.92 1.63 -26.03
N LYS A 176 11.83 2.49 -25.55
CA LYS A 176 12.79 3.18 -26.44
C LYS A 176 13.67 2.23 -27.23
N GLU A 177 14.14 1.15 -26.62
CA GLU A 177 14.93 0.13 -27.31
C GLU A 177 14.09 -0.56 -28.40
N THR A 178 12.85 -0.93 -28.11
CA THR A 178 11.96 -1.57 -29.10
C THR A 178 11.62 -0.64 -30.27
N GLU A 179 11.34 0.64 -30.02
CA GLU A 179 11.12 1.64 -31.07
C GLU A 179 12.37 1.83 -31.93
N SER A 180 13.55 1.85 -31.31
CA SER A 180 14.82 1.95 -32.03
C SER A 180 15.05 0.73 -32.94
N LEU A 181 14.74 -0.47 -32.45
CA LEU A 181 14.86 -1.72 -33.22
C LEU A 181 13.83 -1.80 -34.36
N GLN A 182 12.60 -1.34 -34.13
CA GLN A 182 11.59 -1.22 -35.18
C GLN A 182 12.01 -0.21 -36.24
N LYS A 183 12.55 0.96 -35.86
CA LYS A 183 13.08 1.96 -36.80
C LYS A 183 14.26 1.44 -37.61
N VAL A 184 15.16 0.67 -36.99
CA VAL A 184 16.26 -0.01 -37.69
C VAL A 184 15.73 -1.07 -38.67
N ARG A 185 14.72 -1.86 -38.27
CA ARG A 185 14.06 -2.84 -39.16
C ARG A 185 13.35 -2.15 -40.33
N SER A 186 12.57 -1.09 -40.10
CA SER A 186 11.89 -0.32 -41.15
C SER A 186 12.88 0.37 -42.09
N ARG A 187 14.03 0.84 -41.60
CA ARG A 187 15.13 1.35 -42.45
C ARG A 187 15.83 0.25 -43.25
N LYS A 188 15.98 -0.97 -42.69
CA LYS A 188 16.52 -2.14 -43.42
C LYS A 188 15.55 -2.71 -44.47
N LEU A 189 14.24 -2.48 -44.34
CA LEU A 189 13.27 -2.74 -45.42
C LEU A 189 13.28 -1.68 -46.52
N LEU A 190 13.95 -0.53 -46.30
CA LEU A 190 14.17 0.54 -47.27
C LEU A 190 15.60 0.51 -47.86
N VAL A 191 16.20 -0.68 -48.00
CA VAL A 191 17.36 -0.82 -48.89
C VAL A 191 16.81 -0.78 -50.33
N PRO A 192 17.17 0.21 -51.16
CA PRO A 192 16.63 0.35 -52.51
C PRO A 192 16.91 -0.90 -53.35
N CYS A 193 15.95 -1.29 -54.18
CA CYS A 193 16.01 -2.41 -55.11
C CYS A 193 17.06 -2.27 -56.25
N ASN A 194 18.15 -1.52 -56.06
CA ASN A 194 19.15 -1.24 -57.10
C ASN A 194 20.48 -1.98 -56.94
N TRP A 195 20.55 -3.03 -56.12
CA TRP A 195 21.63 -4.02 -56.23
C TRP A 195 21.23 -5.19 -57.13
N LYS A 196 21.43 -5.03 -58.44
CA LYS A 196 21.79 -6.16 -59.30
C LYS A 196 23.30 -6.11 -59.61
N PRO A 197 24.02 -7.23 -59.44
CA PRO A 197 25.48 -7.31 -59.55
C PRO A 197 26.02 -7.31 -60.99
N ARG A 198 27.30 -6.98 -61.11
CA ARG A 198 28.11 -6.69 -62.31
C ARG A 198 28.43 -7.90 -63.23
N TRP A 199 27.53 -8.87 -63.36
CA TRP A 199 27.77 -10.10 -64.17
C TRP A 199 26.84 -10.24 -65.39
N LEU A 200 26.16 -9.17 -65.80
CA LEU A 200 25.50 -9.11 -67.12
C LEU A 200 26.37 -8.28 -68.07
N THR A 201 27.48 -8.87 -68.48
CA THR A 201 28.27 -8.44 -69.63
C THR A 201 27.88 -9.31 -70.82
N GLN A 202 27.77 -8.66 -71.98
CA GLN A 202 28.14 -9.21 -73.30
C GLN A 202 27.54 -10.55 -73.70
N LEU A 203 26.56 -10.50 -74.60
CA LEU A 203 26.54 -11.31 -75.82
C LEU A 203 25.40 -10.79 -76.72
N ALA A 204 25.79 -10.21 -77.86
CA ALA A 204 25.03 -10.01 -79.11
C ALA A 204 25.12 -8.58 -79.64
N SER A 205 26.19 -8.30 -80.37
CA SER A 205 26.23 -7.51 -81.61
C SER A 205 27.51 -7.95 -82.33
N PRO A 206 27.55 -8.02 -83.67
CA PRO A 206 26.91 -7.11 -84.63
C PRO A 206 25.60 -7.61 -85.23
#